data_AF-A0A5D2Y3S9-F1
#
_entry.id   AF-A0A5D2Y3S9-F1
#
_cell.length_a   1.000
_cell.length_b   1.000
_cell.length_c   1.000
_cell.angle_alpha   90.00
_cell.angle_beta   90.00
_cell.angle_gamma   90.00
#
_symmetry.space_group_name_H-M   'P 1'
#
loop_
_entity.id
_entity.type
_entity.pdbx_description
1 polymer ?
#
loop_
_entity_poly.entity_id
_entity_poly.type
_entity_poly.pdbx_seq_one_letter_code
_entity_poly.pdbx_strand_id
1 'polypeptide(L)'
;MMIDMLPEDLAFTVFVPSETAFERDLRLSANNSLVEEKINDTYVVISRVLGFSAIPRVLDTAMVPIGGEEVSYDSLSGFELFVSKDAGGVLVVNGVKSESVDMKRGKLVVHVMDGVIMDAEFEQSVEPDFDGDD
;
A
#
# COMPACT_ATOMS: atom_id res chain seq x y z
N MET A 1 -2.73 -13.27 -4.00
CA MET A 1 -2.86 -11.79 -3.90
C MET A 1 -2.03 -11.29 -2.72
N MET A 2 -1.60 -10.03 -2.66
CA MET A 2 -0.77 -9.51 -1.52
C MET A 2 -1.42 -9.74 -0.15
N ILE A 3 -2.75 -9.67 -0.08
CA ILE A 3 -3.53 -9.95 1.13
C ILE A 3 -3.20 -11.35 1.69
N ASP A 4 -3.02 -12.35 0.81
CA ASP A 4 -2.74 -13.74 1.21
C ASP A 4 -1.41 -13.91 1.94
N MET A 5 -0.48 -12.96 1.80
CA MET A 5 0.83 -12.97 2.45
C MET A 5 0.84 -12.33 3.84
N LEU A 6 -0.29 -11.77 4.30
CA LEU A 6 -0.35 -11.05 5.57
C LEU A 6 -0.49 -11.99 6.78
N PRO A 7 0.20 -11.69 7.90
CA PRO A 7 0.01 -12.38 9.17
C PRO A 7 -1.37 -12.09 9.77
N GLU A 8 -1.86 -12.95 10.66
CA GLU A 8 -3.21 -12.84 11.23
C GLU A 8 -3.21 -12.41 12.72
N ASP A 9 -2.07 -12.47 13.40
CA ASP A 9 -1.93 -12.30 14.85
C ASP A 9 -1.38 -10.92 15.27
N LEU A 10 -1.06 -10.06 14.31
CA LEU A 10 -0.55 -8.70 14.53
C LEU A 10 -1.70 -7.67 14.53
N ALA A 11 -1.70 -6.77 15.52
CA ALA A 11 -2.67 -5.69 15.63
C ALA A 11 -2.24 -4.47 14.80
N PHE A 12 -2.05 -4.68 13.50
CA PHE A 12 -1.53 -3.70 12.55
C PHE A 12 -2.62 -3.25 11.58
N THR A 13 -2.37 -2.15 10.89
CA THR A 13 -3.11 -1.73 9.71
C THR A 13 -2.18 -1.79 8.51
N VAL A 14 -2.65 -2.39 7.43
CA VAL A 14 -1.90 -2.52 6.18
C VAL A 14 -2.71 -1.92 5.04
N PHE A 15 -2.07 -1.02 4.30
CA PHE A 15 -2.59 -0.41 3.09
C PHE A 15 -2.08 -1.23 1.89
N VAL A 16 -2.96 -1.98 1.26
CA VAL A 16 -2.61 -2.92 0.17
C VAL A 16 -3.12 -2.33 -1.15
N PRO A 17 -2.31 -2.27 -2.22
CA PRO A 17 -2.80 -1.84 -3.52
C PRO A 17 -3.85 -2.83 -4.06
N SER A 18 -4.84 -2.32 -4.79
CA SER A 18 -5.72 -3.16 -5.61
C SER A 18 -4.90 -3.89 -6.67
N GLU A 19 -5.45 -4.99 -7.23
CA GLU A 19 -4.75 -5.72 -8.31
C GLU A 19 -4.45 -4.78 -9.48
N THR A 20 -5.43 -3.97 -9.88
CA THR A 20 -5.27 -2.95 -10.93
C THR A 20 -4.15 -1.95 -10.61
N ALA A 21 -4.10 -1.43 -9.37
CA ALA A 21 -3.06 -0.49 -8.95
C ALA A 21 -1.67 -1.15 -8.92
N PHE A 22 -1.58 -2.39 -8.43
CA PHE A 22 -0.34 -3.14 -8.39
C PHE A 22 0.22 -3.39 -9.80
N GLU A 23 -0.63 -3.82 -10.74
CA GLU A 23 -0.22 -4.04 -12.13
C GLU A 23 0.15 -2.73 -12.84
N ARG A 24 -0.61 -1.66 -12.59
CA ARG A 24 -0.40 -0.34 -13.20
C ARG A 24 0.90 0.31 -12.72
N ASP A 25 1.12 0.34 -11.41
CA ASP A 25 2.18 1.14 -10.81
C ASP A 25 3.51 0.38 -10.75
N LEU A 26 3.48 -0.96 -10.65
CA LEU A 26 4.69 -1.79 -10.57
C LEU A 26 4.96 -2.60 -11.84
N ARG A 27 4.05 -2.59 -12.82
CA ARG A 27 4.16 -3.37 -14.07
C ARG A 27 4.36 -4.87 -13.84
N LEU A 28 3.94 -5.36 -12.68
CA LEU A 28 3.98 -6.75 -12.29
C LEU A 28 2.57 -7.31 -12.37
N SER A 29 2.33 -8.29 -13.24
CA SER A 29 1.05 -9.00 -13.20
C SER A 29 1.07 -10.06 -12.12
N ALA A 30 -0.02 -10.14 -11.35
CA ALA A 30 -0.18 -11.16 -10.32
C ALA A 30 -0.05 -12.58 -10.89
N ASN A 31 -0.37 -12.75 -12.18
CA ASN A 31 -0.37 -14.04 -12.89
C ASN A 31 0.93 -14.37 -13.65
N ASN A 32 1.72 -13.40 -14.16
CA ASN A 32 3.00 -13.69 -14.85
C ASN A 32 4.21 -13.72 -13.89
N SER A 33 4.01 -13.44 -12.61
CA SER A 33 5.04 -13.58 -11.58
C SER A 33 5.43 -15.03 -11.27
N LEU A 34 4.72 -16.03 -11.85
CA LEU A 34 4.84 -17.46 -11.55
C LEU A 34 5.95 -18.22 -12.31
N VAL A 35 6.83 -17.52 -13.04
CA VAL A 35 8.08 -18.14 -13.53
C VAL A 35 9.08 -18.15 -12.37
N GLU A 36 9.70 -19.29 -12.04
CA GLU A 36 10.50 -19.46 -10.81
C GLU A 36 11.55 -18.35 -10.56
N GLU A 37 12.17 -17.79 -11.61
CA GLU A 37 13.07 -16.63 -11.49
C GLU A 37 12.36 -15.33 -11.08
N LYS A 38 11.12 -15.10 -11.54
CA LYS A 38 10.34 -13.88 -11.26
C LYS A 38 9.59 -13.91 -9.92
N ILE A 39 9.43 -15.09 -9.31
CA ILE A 39 8.77 -15.23 -8.01
C ILE A 39 9.59 -14.51 -6.94
N ASN A 40 10.92 -14.65 -6.99
CA ASN A 40 11.80 -14.03 -6.01
C ASN A 40 11.77 -12.50 -6.09
N ASP A 41 11.83 -11.96 -7.31
CA ASP A 41 11.74 -10.51 -7.54
C ASP A 41 10.38 -9.96 -7.09
N THR A 42 9.30 -10.67 -7.39
CA THR A 42 7.95 -10.28 -6.96
C THR A 42 7.83 -10.28 -5.44
N TYR A 43 8.42 -11.26 -4.75
CA TYR A 43 8.42 -11.31 -3.30
C TYR A 43 9.23 -10.16 -2.67
N VAL A 44 10.37 -9.80 -3.27
CA VAL A 44 11.18 -8.65 -2.83
C VAL A 44 10.38 -7.35 -2.97
N VAL A 45 9.73 -7.14 -4.11
CA VAL A 45 8.88 -5.96 -4.36
C VAL A 45 7.72 -5.92 -3.36
N ILE A 46 6.98 -7.03 -3.18
CA ILE A 46 5.87 -7.11 -2.22
C ILE A 46 6.36 -6.81 -0.80
N SER A 47 7.49 -7.40 -0.40
CA SER A 47 8.07 -7.17 0.93
C SER A 47 8.46 -5.71 1.14
N ARG A 48 9.00 -5.05 0.10
CA ARG A 48 9.36 -3.63 0.15
C ARG A 48 8.12 -2.75 0.30
N VAL A 49 7.09 -2.98 -0.53
CA VAL A 49 5.82 -2.25 -0.45
C VAL A 49 5.18 -2.42 0.92
N LEU A 50 5.05 -3.67 1.41
CA LEU A 50 4.46 -3.95 2.73
C LEU A 50 5.24 -3.33 3.89
N GLY A 51 6.58 -3.21 3.77
CA GLY A 51 7.39 -2.56 4.78
C GLY A 51 7.03 -1.08 4.95
N PHE A 52 6.69 -0.39 3.87
CA PHE A 52 6.31 1.02 3.90
C PHE A 52 4.80 1.23 4.11
N SER A 53 3.95 0.33 3.60
CA SER A 53 2.51 0.50 3.60
C SER A 53 1.79 -0.09 4.83
N ALA A 54 2.54 -0.47 5.87
CA ALA A 54 1.99 -1.01 7.11
C ALA A 54 2.37 -0.15 8.31
N ILE A 55 1.41 0.06 9.23
CA ILE A 55 1.62 0.75 10.51
C ILE A 55 1.41 -0.22 11.69
N PRO A 56 2.23 -0.15 12.75
CA PRO A 56 2.19 -1.08 13.88
C PRO A 56 1.06 -0.76 14.87
N ARG A 57 -0.14 -0.45 14.37
CA ARG A 57 -1.33 -0.15 15.16
C ARG A 57 -2.60 -0.42 14.36
N VAL A 58 -3.70 -0.64 15.07
CA VAL A 58 -5.04 -0.69 14.45
C VAL A 58 -5.52 0.73 14.17
N LEU A 59 -5.90 0.96 12.92
CA LEU A 59 -6.51 2.17 12.41
C LEU A 59 -7.72 1.79 11.56
N ASP A 60 -8.91 1.90 12.16
CA ASP A 60 -10.18 1.84 11.43
C ASP A 60 -10.49 3.23 10.86
N THR A 61 -11.20 3.30 9.73
CA THR A 61 -11.53 4.58 9.10
C THR A 61 -12.31 5.49 10.04
N ALA A 62 -13.16 4.94 10.91
CA ALA A 62 -13.94 5.71 11.88
C ALA A 62 -13.07 6.54 12.85
N MET A 63 -11.80 6.18 13.02
CA MET A 63 -10.84 6.92 13.87
C MET A 63 -10.22 8.13 13.17
N VAL A 64 -10.33 8.21 11.84
CA VAL A 64 -9.78 9.32 11.03
C VAL A 64 -10.84 10.42 10.88
N PRO A 65 -10.54 11.66 11.31
CA PRO A 65 -11.47 12.78 11.19
C PRO A 65 -11.74 13.12 9.72
N ILE A 66 -12.97 13.53 9.42
CA ILE A 66 -13.36 14.04 8.10
C ILE A 66 -12.99 15.52 8.04
N GLY A 67 -12.48 15.97 6.89
CA GLY A 67 -12.19 17.39 6.66
C GLY A 67 -10.77 17.71 6.20
N GLY A 68 -10.01 16.70 5.79
CA GLY A 68 -8.67 16.87 5.22
C GLY A 68 -7.57 17.13 6.24
N GLU A 69 -7.84 17.04 7.55
CA GLU A 69 -6.77 17.05 8.56
C GLU A 69 -5.95 15.77 8.43
N GLU A 70 -4.66 15.93 8.12
CA GLU A 70 -3.70 14.83 8.01
C GLU A 70 -3.17 14.44 9.39
N VAL A 71 -3.15 13.14 9.65
CA VAL A 71 -2.53 12.53 10.82
C VAL A 71 -1.35 11.69 10.34
N SER A 72 -0.16 11.93 10.90
CA SER A 72 1.02 11.12 10.57
C SER A 72 1.14 9.87 11.44
N TYR A 73 1.61 8.79 10.84
CA TYR A 73 1.90 7.52 11.51
C TYR A 73 3.23 6.96 11.00
N ASP A 74 4.06 6.45 11.91
CA ASP A 74 5.26 5.71 11.53
C ASP A 74 4.89 4.34 10.93
N SER A 75 5.38 4.08 9.72
CA SER A 75 5.34 2.76 9.08
C SER A 75 6.35 1.78 9.70
N LEU A 76 6.26 0.50 9.32
CA LEU A 76 7.23 -0.51 9.76
C LEU A 76 8.66 -0.24 9.29
N SER A 77 8.83 0.44 8.15
CA SER A 77 10.14 0.88 7.66
C SER A 77 10.65 2.16 8.34
N GLY A 78 9.87 2.77 9.24
CA GLY A 78 10.22 3.97 9.99
C GLY A 78 9.98 5.29 9.24
N PHE A 79 9.36 5.25 8.06
CA PHE A 79 8.92 6.44 7.33
C PHE A 79 7.51 6.84 7.74
N GLU A 80 7.20 8.14 7.69
CA GLU A 80 5.86 8.64 7.99
C GLU A 80 4.87 8.39 6.84
N LEU A 81 3.67 7.92 7.19
CA LEU A 81 2.49 7.92 6.35
C LEU A 81 1.53 9.01 6.81
N PHE A 82 1.07 9.83 5.87
CA PHE A 82 0.08 10.88 6.08
C PHE A 82 -1.31 10.33 5.74
N VAL A 83 -2.16 10.22 6.75
CA VAL A 83 -3.50 9.64 6.62
C VAL A 83 -4.55 10.73 6.86
N SER A 84 -5.50 10.86 5.94
CA SER A 84 -6.61 11.80 6.06
C SER A 84 -7.90 11.20 5.48
N LYS A 85 -8.99 11.96 5.62
CA LYS A 85 -10.21 11.74 4.83
C LYS A 85 -10.54 12.97 4.01
N ASP A 86 -10.84 12.74 2.74
CA ASP A 86 -11.33 13.80 1.86
C ASP A 86 -12.75 14.26 2.25
N ALA A 87 -13.26 15.27 1.56
CA ALA A 87 -14.59 15.83 1.82
C ALA A 87 -15.73 14.80 1.60
N GLY A 88 -15.49 13.75 0.82
CA GLY A 88 -16.42 12.63 0.59
C GLY A 88 -16.32 11.53 1.66
N GLY A 89 -15.38 11.65 2.60
CA GLY A 89 -15.11 10.64 3.62
C GLY A 89 -14.24 9.47 3.14
N VAL A 90 -13.66 9.57 1.95
CA VAL A 90 -12.75 8.55 1.41
C VAL A 90 -11.42 8.63 2.16
N LEU A 91 -10.90 7.48 2.59
CA LEU A 91 -9.59 7.41 3.23
C LEU A 91 -8.50 7.71 2.20
N VAL A 92 -7.60 8.62 2.52
CA VAL A 92 -6.46 8.99 1.70
C VAL A 92 -5.18 8.76 2.50
N VAL A 93 -4.20 8.09 1.89
CA VAL A 93 -2.89 7.82 2.51
C VAL A 93 -1.80 8.22 1.54
N ASN A 94 -0.93 9.17 1.92
CA ASN A 94 0.08 9.77 1.03
C ASN A 94 -0.50 10.20 -0.34
N GLY A 95 -1.70 10.76 -0.35
CA GLY A 95 -2.41 11.16 -1.58
C GLY A 95 -3.10 10.02 -2.35
N VAL A 96 -2.90 8.76 -1.96
CA VAL A 96 -3.54 7.59 -2.57
C VAL A 96 -4.90 7.33 -1.93
N LYS A 97 -5.95 7.17 -2.75
CA LYS A 97 -7.32 6.94 -2.28
C LYS A 97 -7.60 5.47 -2.00
N SER A 98 -8.43 5.19 -1.01
CA SER A 98 -8.94 3.85 -0.74
C SER A 98 -10.07 3.44 -1.70
N GLU A 99 -10.07 2.18 -2.14
CA GLU A 99 -11.19 1.54 -2.84
C GLU A 99 -12.09 0.73 -1.89
N SER A 100 -11.49 0.10 -0.88
CA SER A 100 -12.21 -0.68 0.14
C SER A 100 -11.50 -0.52 1.48
N VAL A 101 -12.26 -0.43 2.56
CA VAL A 101 -11.72 -0.06 3.88
C VAL A 101 -12.23 -0.98 4.98
N ASP A 102 -11.53 -0.96 6.12
CA ASP A 102 -11.89 -1.67 7.35
C ASP A 102 -12.05 -3.20 7.19
N MET A 103 -11.39 -3.79 6.19
CA MET A 103 -11.38 -5.24 6.01
C MET A 103 -10.60 -5.90 7.14
N LYS A 104 -11.08 -7.03 7.66
CA LYS A 104 -10.44 -7.74 8.77
C LYS A 104 -9.82 -9.05 8.30
N ARG A 105 -8.57 -9.29 8.70
CA ARG A 105 -7.85 -10.57 8.57
C ARG A 105 -7.23 -10.90 9.93
N GLY A 106 -7.93 -11.72 10.72
CA GLY A 106 -7.58 -11.91 12.13
C GLY A 106 -7.63 -10.60 12.91
N LYS A 107 -6.51 -10.20 13.52
CA LYS A 107 -6.37 -8.91 14.23
C LYS A 107 -5.91 -7.76 13.33
N LEU A 108 -5.57 -8.07 12.09
CA LEU A 108 -5.08 -7.10 11.11
C LEU A 108 -6.26 -6.32 10.50
N VAL A 109 -6.07 -5.03 10.26
CA VAL A 109 -6.96 -4.20 9.45
C VAL A 109 -6.33 -3.98 8.10
N VAL A 110 -7.10 -4.17 7.04
CA VAL A 110 -6.67 -4.00 5.66
C VAL A 110 -7.53 -2.93 5.00
N HIS A 111 -6.85 -1.99 4.36
CA HIS A 111 -7.47 -1.02 3.45
C HIS A 111 -6.89 -1.26 2.06
N VAL A 112 -7.76 -1.43 1.07
CA VAL A 112 -7.38 -1.58 -0.34
C VAL A 112 -7.28 -0.20 -0.97
N MET A 113 -6.19 0.06 -1.68
CA MET A 113 -5.83 1.39 -2.20
C MET A 113 -5.77 1.39 -3.73
N ASP A 114 -6.23 2.48 -4.37
CA ASP A 114 -6.12 2.72 -5.82
C ASP A 114 -4.72 3.28 -6.18
N GLY A 115 -3.69 2.68 -5.61
CA GLY A 115 -2.31 3.07 -5.84
C GLY A 115 -1.37 2.33 -4.91
N VAL A 116 -0.10 2.25 -5.31
CA VAL A 116 0.95 1.67 -4.48
C VAL A 116 1.54 2.77 -3.59
N ILE A 117 1.47 2.55 -2.28
CA ILE A 117 2.08 3.44 -1.28
C ILE A 117 3.51 2.95 -1.04
N MET A 118 4.50 3.78 -1.39
CA MET A 118 5.92 3.43 -1.30
C MET A 118 6.79 4.64 -0.97
N ASP A 119 8.06 4.39 -0.63
CA ASP A 119 9.05 5.44 -0.42
C ASP A 119 9.58 5.98 -1.76
N ALA A 120 10.06 7.22 -1.75
CA ALA A 120 10.51 7.92 -2.96
C ALA A 120 11.74 7.27 -3.63
N GLU A 121 12.60 6.56 -2.89
CA GLU A 121 13.72 5.84 -3.50
C GLU A 121 13.20 4.62 -4.28
N PHE A 122 12.23 3.91 -3.71
CA PHE A 122 11.60 2.79 -4.40
C PHE A 122 10.76 3.24 -5.59
N GLU A 123 10.01 4.33 -5.47
CA GLU A 123 9.25 4.92 -6.58
C GLU A 123 10.16 5.22 -7.78
N GLN A 124 11.28 5.91 -7.56
CA GLN A 124 12.28 6.18 -8.60
C GLN A 124 12.87 4.91 -9.23
N SER A 125 12.98 3.81 -8.47
CA SER A 125 13.52 2.55 -8.99
C SER A 125 12.55 1.79 -9.89
N VAL A 126 11.25 2.09 -9.81
CA VAL A 126 10.19 1.47 -10.61
C VAL A 126 9.60 2.43 -11.65
N GLU A 127 9.95 3.71 -11.59
CA GLU A 127 9.62 4.68 -12.62
C GLU A 127 10.17 4.24 -13.99
N PRO A 128 9.43 4.50 -15.09
CA PRO A 128 9.95 4.26 -16.41
C PRO A 128 11.14 5.18 -16.67
N ASP A 129 12.21 4.63 -17.27
CA ASP A 129 13.14 5.44 -18.03
C ASP A 129 12.34 6.15 -19.13
N PHE A 130 12.03 7.43 -18.92
CA PHE A 130 11.61 8.29 -20.02
C PHE A 130 12.85 8.50 -20.88
N ASP A 131 13.14 7.54 -21.75
CA ASP A 131 13.93 7.81 -22.96
C ASP A 131 13.11 8.83 -23.76
N GLY A 132 13.46 10.11 -23.59
CA GLY A 132 12.96 11.18 -24.41
C GLY A 132 13.35 10.90 -25.85
N ASP A 133 12.41 10.40 -26.65
CA ASP A 133 12.51 10.46 -28.10
C ASP A 133 12.55 11.94 -28.50
N ASP A 134 13.74 12.37 -28.96
CA ASP A 134 14.04 13.65 -29.60
C ASP A 134 13.57 13.64 -31.07
#